data_AF-A0A9D2QJW6-F1
#
_entry.id   AF-A0A9D2QJW6-F1
#
_cell.length_a   1.000
_cell.length_b   1.000
_cell.length_c   1.000
_cell.angle_alpha   90.00
_cell.angle_beta   90.00
_cell.angle_gamma   90.00
#
_symmetry.space_group_name_H-M   'P 1'
#
loop_
_entity.id
_entity.type
_entity.pdbx_description
1 polymer ?
#
loop_
_entity_poly.entity_id
_entity_poly.type
_entity_poly.pdbx_seq_one_letter_code
_entity_poly.pdbx_strand_id
1 'polypeptide(L)'
;MKMNGKIHVRDLHTRDVCILPSREERKYFLYDCFARPGQKGRAVNVRESDDLIWWSESYPVFEPDEDFWGPLDFWAPECHY
;
A
#
# COMPACT_ATOMS: atom_id res chain seq x y z
N MET A 1 8.32 5.51 16.33
CA MET A 1 7.83 6.87 16.74
C MET A 1 7.39 7.61 15.48
N LYS A 2 6.16 8.14 15.41
CA LYS A 2 5.65 8.82 14.20
C LYS A 2 6.38 10.16 14.00
N MET A 3 6.99 10.36 12.83
CA MET A 3 7.45 11.68 12.37
C MET A 3 6.46 12.21 11.35
N ASN A 4 5.82 13.36 11.58
CA ASN A 4 4.92 14.03 10.62
C ASN A 4 3.84 13.11 10.00
N GLY A 5 3.26 12.19 10.77
CA GLY A 5 2.26 11.24 10.25
C GLY A 5 2.84 10.09 9.41
N LYS A 6 4.16 10.01 9.24
CA LYS A 6 4.83 8.85 8.63
C LYS A 6 5.10 7.75 9.66
N ILE A 7 5.12 6.51 9.19
CA ILE A 7 5.46 5.31 9.95
C ILE A 7 6.87 4.84 9.58
N HIS A 8 7.68 4.54 10.60
CA HIS A 8 9.02 4.00 10.39
C HIS A 8 8.93 2.55 9.93
N VAL A 9 9.83 2.08 9.05
CA VAL A 9 9.81 0.73 8.48
C VAL A 9 9.85 -0.37 9.53
N ARG A 10 10.54 -0.13 10.66
CA ARG A 10 10.57 -1.06 11.82
C ARG A 10 9.23 -1.16 12.57
N ASP A 11 8.37 -0.16 12.42
CA ASP A 11 7.05 -0.09 13.02
C ASP A 11 5.95 -0.53 12.02
N LEU A 12 6.29 -0.76 10.74
CA LEU A 12 5.36 -1.21 9.71
C LEU A 12 5.01 -2.70 9.90
N HIS A 13 3.72 -2.97 10.10
CA HIS A 13 3.19 -4.33 10.12
C HIS A 13 2.39 -4.59 8.85
N THR A 14 3.06 -5.17 7.85
CA THR A 14 2.48 -5.58 6.57
C THR A 14 3.29 -6.75 5.99
N ARG A 15 2.76 -7.44 4.99
CA ARG A 15 3.39 -8.58 4.32
C ARG A 15 2.96 -8.65 2.86
N ASP A 16 3.59 -9.55 2.11
CA ASP A 16 3.27 -9.81 0.71
C ASP A 16 3.32 -8.52 -0.13
N VAL A 17 4.34 -7.69 0.13
CA VAL A 17 4.43 -6.35 -0.46
C VAL A 17 5.11 -6.36 -1.82
N CYS A 18 4.69 -5.48 -2.71
CA CYS A 18 5.46 -5.07 -3.88
C CYS A 18 5.94 -3.63 -3.68
N ILE A 19 7.24 -3.37 -3.86
CA ILE A 19 7.80 -2.02 -3.82
C ILE A 19 8.21 -1.61 -5.23
N LEU A 20 7.52 -0.62 -5.80
CA LEU A 20 7.83 -0.04 -7.10
C LEU A 20 8.62 1.27 -6.92
N PRO A 21 9.89 1.35 -7.34
CA PRO A 21 10.62 2.61 -7.38
C PRO A 21 10.18 3.43 -8.59
N SER A 22 9.72 4.67 -8.41
CA SER A 22 9.43 5.64 -9.48
C SER A 22 10.53 6.68 -9.61
N ARG A 23 11.22 6.68 -10.76
CA ARG A 23 12.27 7.66 -11.05
C ARG A 23 11.71 9.06 -11.32
N GLU A 24 10.57 9.12 -11.99
CA GLU A 24 9.90 10.39 -12.33
C GLU A 24 9.44 11.12 -11.07
N GLU A 25 8.75 10.40 -10.18
CA GLU A 25 8.24 10.94 -8.91
C GLU A 25 9.33 11.06 -7.83
N ARG A 26 10.49 10.42 -8.04
CA ARG A 26 11.57 10.26 -7.04
C ARG A 26 11.07 9.64 -5.74
N LYS A 27 10.21 8.63 -5.84
CA LYS A 27 9.54 7.95 -4.72
C LYS A 27 9.62 6.44 -4.84
N TYR A 28 9.32 5.77 -3.73
CA TYR A 28 9.03 4.36 -3.65
C TYR A 28 7.57 4.17 -3.25
N PHE A 29 6.86 3.30 -3.98
CA PHE A 29 5.48 2.95 -3.70
C PHE A 29 5.43 1.52 -3.17
N LEU A 30 4.95 1.33 -1.94
CA LEU A 30 4.71 0.03 -1.33
C LEU A 30 3.24 -0.32 -1.49
N TYR A 31 2.98 -1.40 -2.23
CA TYR A 31 1.66 -1.99 -2.44
C TYR A 31 1.45 -3.15 -1.48
N ASP A 32 0.30 -3.19 -0.82
CA ASP A 32 -0.15 -4.33 -0.01
C ASP A 32 -1.68 -4.50 -0.04
N CYS A 33 -2.18 -5.63 0.46
CA CYS A 33 -3.61 -5.91 0.57
C CYS A 33 -4.09 -5.97 2.03
N PHE A 34 -3.36 -5.34 2.95
CA PHE A 34 -3.60 -5.50 4.38
C PHE A 34 -4.72 -4.53 4.83
N ALA A 35 -5.79 -5.08 5.41
CA ALA A 35 -6.99 -4.31 5.76
C ALA A 35 -6.68 -3.12 6.69
N ARG A 36 -7.36 -2.00 6.44
CA ARG A 36 -7.25 -0.75 7.23
C ARG A 36 -8.60 -0.39 7.86
N PRO A 37 -8.61 0.29 9.03
CA PRO A 37 -9.84 0.82 9.61
C PRO A 37 -10.58 1.75 8.64
N GLY A 38 -11.89 1.57 8.52
CA GLY A 38 -12.76 2.38 7.66
C GLY A 38 -12.90 1.88 6.21
N GLN A 39 -12.14 0.86 5.80
CA GLN A 39 -12.34 0.23 4.49
C GLN A 39 -13.61 -0.61 4.47
N LYS A 40 -14.37 -0.51 3.38
CA LYS A 40 -15.61 -1.27 3.19
C LYS A 40 -15.36 -2.73 2.83
N GLY A 41 -14.22 -3.02 2.20
CA GLY A 41 -13.88 -4.35 1.71
C GLY A 41 -12.38 -4.53 1.52
N ARG A 42 -12.03 -5.54 0.72
CA ARG A 42 -10.64 -5.77 0.30
C ARG A 42 -10.20 -4.67 -0.64
N ALA A 43 -8.94 -4.27 -0.52
CA ALA A 43 -8.36 -3.22 -1.33
C ALA A 43 -6.89 -3.53 -1.59
N VAL A 44 -6.37 -3.02 -2.71
CA VAL A 44 -4.93 -2.79 -2.84
C VAL A 44 -4.65 -1.40 -2.32
N ASN A 45 -3.71 -1.31 -1.40
CA ASN A 45 -3.32 -0.08 -0.73
C ASN A 45 -1.91 0.31 -1.11
N VAL A 46 -1.65 1.62 -1.08
CA VAL A 46 -0.33 2.19 -1.32
C VAL A 46 0.15 2.97 -0.10
N ARG A 47 1.46 2.91 0.13
CA ARG A 47 2.23 3.86 0.92
C ARG A 47 3.36 4.43 0.07
N GLU A 48 3.72 5.67 0.33
CA GLU A 48 4.81 6.37 -0.35
C GLU A 48 6.00 6.55 0.58
N SER A 49 7.21 6.45 0.05
CA SER A 49 8.42 6.81 0.76
C SER A 49 9.43 7.47 -0.18
N ASP A 50 10.20 8.39 0.36
CA ASP A 50 11.31 9.04 -0.34
C ASP A 50 12.66 8.36 -0.02
N ASP A 51 12.69 7.50 1.02
CA ASP A 51 13.93 6.98 1.62
C ASP A 51 13.88 5.50 2.06
N LEU A 52 12.76 4.80 1.82
CA LEU A 52 12.46 3.43 2.26
C LEU A 52 12.38 3.23 3.79
N ILE A 53 12.60 4.28 4.58
CA ILE A 53 12.64 4.24 6.04
C ILE A 53 11.33 4.80 6.60
N TRP A 54 10.85 5.92 6.06
CA TRP A 54 9.64 6.59 6.49
C TRP A 54 8.58 6.50 5.41
N TRP A 55 7.46 5.87 5.75
CA TRP A 55 6.35 5.61 4.85
C TRP A 55 5.15 6.47 5.21
N SER A 56 4.42 6.94 4.20
CA SER A 56 3.17 7.68 4.39
C SER A 56 2.10 6.86 5.10
N GLU A 57 1.02 7.54 5.50
CA GLU A 57 -0.24 6.84 5.75
C GLU A 57 -0.69 6.10 4.48
N SER A 58 -1.42 5.01 4.69
CA SER A 58 -1.86 4.12 3.63
C SER A 58 -3.14 4.64 3.00
N TYR A 59 -3.28 4.55 1.67
CA TYR A 59 -4.51 4.88 0.96
C TYR A 59 -4.86 3.80 -0.08
N PRO A 60 -6.15 3.55 -0.36
CA PRO A 60 -6.56 2.57 -1.38
C PRO A 60 -6.26 3.11 -2.77
N VAL A 61 -5.79 2.23 -3.66
CA VAL A 61 -5.63 2.49 -5.11
C VAL A 61 -6.50 1.59 -5.96
N PHE A 62 -7.04 0.52 -5.37
CA PHE A 62 -8.03 -0.33 -5.99
C PHE A 62 -8.98 -0.89 -4.93
N GLU A 63 -10.27 -0.73 -5.18
CA GLU A 63 -11.37 -1.36 -4.44
C GLU A 63 -12.29 -2.00 -5.48
N PRO A 64 -12.66 -3.29 -5.34
CA PRO A 64 -13.55 -3.93 -6.29
C PRO A 64 -14.94 -3.30 -6.19
N ASP A 65 -15.55 -3.05 -7.33
CA ASP A 65 -16.98 -2.77 -7.40
C ASP A 65 -17.80 -4.08 -7.31
N GLU A 66 -19.13 -3.95 -7.35
CA GLU A 66 -20.05 -5.07 -7.25
C GLU A 66 -19.98 -6.03 -8.46
N ASP A 67 -19.44 -5.57 -9.59
CA ASP A 67 -19.33 -6.32 -10.84
C ASP A 67 -17.96 -7.00 -11.00
N PHE A 68 -17.03 -6.77 -10.07
CA PHE A 68 -15.70 -7.37 -10.12
C PHE A 68 -15.75 -8.88 -9.94
N TRP A 69 -15.21 -9.62 -10.92
CA TRP A 69 -15.33 -11.08 -11.01
C TRP A 69 -14.64 -11.87 -9.89
N GLY A 70 -13.72 -11.26 -9.13
CA GLY A 70 -12.93 -11.93 -8.09
C GLY A 70 -12.85 -11.18 -6.75
N PRO A 71 -13.95 -10.97 -6.02
CA PRO A 71 -14.02 -9.99 -4.92
C PRO A 71 -13.46 -10.48 -3.56
N LEU A 72 -13.01 -11.73 -3.46
CA LEU A 72 -12.77 -12.37 -2.15
C LEU A 72 -11.31 -12.31 -1.68
N ASP A 73 -10.36 -12.70 -2.53
CA ASP A 73 -8.97 -12.96 -2.13
C ASP A 73 -7.99 -12.02 -2.83
N PHE A 74 -7.81 -10.84 -2.23
CA PHE A 74 -6.74 -9.92 -2.63
C PHE A 74 -5.50 -10.22 -1.81
N TRP A 75 -4.53 -10.86 -2.42
CA TRP A 75 -3.22 -11.14 -1.82
C TRP A 75 -2.12 -10.46 -2.63
N ALA A 76 -0.86 -10.66 -2.20
CA ALA A 76 0.40 -10.37 -2.90
C ALA A 76 0.27 -9.56 -4.21
N PRO A 77 -0.02 -8.25 -4.12
CA PRO A 77 -0.17 -7.43 -5.32
C PRO A 77 1.20 -7.26 -5.97
N GLU A 78 1.20 -7.09 -7.29
CA GLU A 78 2.37 -6.66 -8.04
C GLU A 78 2.03 -5.42 -8.87
N CYS A 79 2.98 -4.49 -8.97
CA CYS A 79 2.86 -3.28 -9.77
C CYS A 79 4.11 -3.12 -10.64
N HIS A 80 3.91 -2.79 -11.91
CA HIS A 80 4.92 -2.72 -12.95
C HIS A 80 4.66 -1.50 -13.86
N TYR A 81 5.63 -1.16 -14.71
CA TYR A 81 5.57 -0.05 -15.69
C TYR A 81 4.92 -0.45 -17.01
#